data_AF-A0A066ZRU3-F1
#
_entry.id   AF-A0A066ZRU3-F1
#
_cell.length_a   1.000
_cell.length_b   1.000
_cell.length_c   1.000
_cell.angle_alpha   90.00
_cell.angle_beta   90.00
_cell.angle_gamma   90.00
#
_symmetry.space_group_name_H-M   'P 1'
#
loop_
_entity.id
_entity.type
_entity.pdbx_description
1 polymer ?
#
loop_
_entity_poly.entity_id
_entity_poly.type
_entity_poly.pdbx_seq_one_letter_code
_entity_poly.pdbx_strand_id
1 'polypeptide(L)'
;MSLKNTPNSFGLVSRANHWISAFAFILALITAFAAEEFMAKGEARTAVFHLHFSLGISLFLLMILRVIWLKMSPNPEDIGENRMEIVLSHIVKGFLYLSLIVMPISGYMMV
;
A
#
# COMPACT_ATOMS: atom_id res chain seq x y z
N MET A 1 23.07 7.14 3.73
CA MET A 1 22.12 6.14 3.17
C MET A 1 22.06 6.32 1.66
N SER A 2 22.03 5.25 0.88
CA SER A 2 21.81 5.35 -0.57
C SER A 2 20.35 5.73 -0.86
N LEU A 3 20.13 6.63 -1.82
CA LEU A 3 18.77 6.95 -2.30
C LEU A 3 18.15 5.75 -3.03
N LYS A 4 18.93 5.09 -3.89
CA LYS A 4 18.55 3.89 -4.65
C LYS A 4 18.83 2.61 -3.85
N ASN A 5 18.16 1.54 -4.23
CA ASN A 5 18.48 0.20 -3.72
C ASN A 5 19.88 -0.23 -4.17
N THR A 6 20.38 -1.23 -3.48
CA THR A 6 21.55 -2.03 -3.84
C THR A 6 21.11 -3.49 -3.97
N PRO A 7 21.92 -4.39 -4.54
CA PRO A 7 21.58 -5.81 -4.60
C PRO A 7 21.24 -6.43 -3.24
N ASN A 8 21.79 -5.87 -2.15
CA ASN A 8 21.66 -6.44 -0.82
C ASN A 8 20.74 -5.63 0.12
N SER A 9 20.25 -4.45 -0.29
CA SER A 9 19.48 -3.58 0.61
C SER A 9 18.60 -2.56 -0.09
N PHE A 10 17.47 -2.21 0.53
CA PHE A 10 16.59 -1.15 0.09
C PHE A 10 17.14 0.25 0.40
N GLY A 11 17.09 1.13 -0.60
CA GLY A 11 17.46 2.53 -0.47
C GLY A 11 16.42 3.34 0.31
N LEU A 12 16.76 4.60 0.60
CA LEU A 12 15.92 5.51 1.38
C LEU A 12 14.53 5.70 0.75
N VAL A 13 14.46 5.87 -0.58
CA VAL A 13 13.18 6.10 -1.29
C VAL A 13 12.25 4.90 -1.17
N SER A 14 12.77 3.69 -1.37
CA SER A 14 11.98 2.46 -1.23
C SER A 14 11.46 2.28 0.20
N ARG A 15 12.29 2.55 1.20
CA ARG A 15 11.91 2.44 2.62
C ARG A 15 10.88 3.50 3.02
N ALA A 16 11.10 4.75 2.62
CA ALA A 16 10.16 5.84 2.88
C ALA A 16 8.81 5.57 2.25
N ASN A 17 8.78 5.21 0.96
CA ASN A 17 7.54 4.85 0.27
C ASN A 17 6.82 3.68 0.97
N HIS A 18 7.56 2.64 1.37
CA HIS A 18 6.98 1.50 2.07
C HIS A 18 6.31 1.90 3.39
N TRP A 19 7.01 2.65 4.25
CA TRP A 19 6.47 3.04 5.56
C TRP A 19 5.31 4.03 5.44
N ILE A 20 5.41 5.02 4.54
CA ILE A 20 4.31 5.94 4.26
C ILE A 20 3.07 5.15 3.79
N SER A 21 3.26 4.20 2.87
CA SER A 21 2.18 3.33 2.40
C SER A 21 1.61 2.47 3.53
N ALA A 22 2.45 1.94 4.41
CA ALA A 22 2.00 1.13 5.55
C ALA A 22 1.12 1.94 6.51
N PHE A 23 1.54 3.16 6.89
CA PHE A 23 0.75 4.03 7.75
C PHE A 23 -0.56 4.46 7.08
N ALA A 24 -0.51 4.84 5.80
CA ALA A 24 -1.71 5.20 5.04
C ALA A 24 -2.69 4.03 4.92
N PHE A 25 -2.19 2.81 4.72
CA PHE A 25 -2.99 1.58 4.66
C PHE A 25 -3.68 1.27 5.99
N ILE A 26 -2.95 1.36 7.10
CA ILE A 26 -3.53 1.17 8.44
C ILE A 26 -4.61 2.21 8.71
N LEU A 27 -4.36 3.49 8.41
CA LEU A 27 -5.37 4.55 8.54
C LEU A 27 -6.58 4.32 7.64
N ALA A 28 -6.37 3.84 6.41
CA ALA A 28 -7.47 3.51 5.50
C ALA A 28 -8.36 2.39 6.07
N LEU A 29 -7.76 1.34 6.65
CA LEU A 29 -8.52 0.28 7.33
C LEU A 29 -9.28 0.84 8.54
N ILE A 30 -8.63 1.60 9.41
CA ILE A 30 -9.27 2.18 10.60
C ILE A 30 -10.47 3.04 10.19
N THR A 31 -10.31 3.91 9.19
CA THR A 31 -11.38 4.80 8.74
C THR A 31 -12.54 4.06 8.08
N ALA A 32 -12.28 2.99 7.31
CA ALA A 32 -13.34 2.13 6.76
C ALA A 32 -14.17 1.49 7.87
N PHE A 33 -13.51 0.75 8.78
CA PHE A 33 -14.18 0.06 9.87
C PHE A 33 -14.89 1.04 10.80
N ALA A 34 -14.27 2.17 11.15
CA ALA A 34 -14.88 3.22 11.95
C ALA A 34 -16.18 3.73 11.33
N ALA A 35 -16.16 4.09 10.03
CA ALA A 35 -17.32 4.63 9.35
C ALA A 35 -18.42 3.58 9.14
N GLU A 36 -18.06 2.32 8.89
CA GLU A 36 -19.03 1.26 8.59
C GLU A 36 -19.70 0.69 9.84
N GLU A 37 -18.92 0.36 10.86
CA GLU A 37 -19.39 -0.42 12.02
C GLU A 37 -19.71 0.43 13.25
N PHE A 38 -19.05 1.58 13.41
CA PHE A 38 -19.05 2.31 14.68
C PHE A 38 -19.71 3.69 14.62
N MET A 39 -20.05 4.19 13.43
CA MET A 39 -20.61 5.55 13.27
C MET A 39 -22.03 5.54 12.72
N ALA A 40 -22.91 6.28 13.41
CA ALA A 40 -24.25 6.56 12.91
C ALA A 40 -24.21 7.40 11.61
N LYS A 41 -25.25 7.26 10.78
CA LYS A 41 -25.40 8.09 9.57
C LYS A 41 -25.42 9.57 9.94
N GLY A 42 -24.64 10.38 9.24
CA GLY A 42 -24.54 11.82 9.47
C GLY A 42 -23.27 12.41 8.87
N GLU A 43 -23.06 13.71 9.11
CA GLU A 43 -21.92 14.46 8.57
C GLU A 43 -20.57 13.90 9.03
N ALA A 44 -20.45 13.51 10.30
CA ALA A 44 -19.21 12.94 10.84
C ALA A 44 -18.80 11.64 10.12
N ARG A 45 -19.74 10.71 9.90
CA ARG A 45 -19.49 9.47 9.15
C ARG A 45 -19.07 9.79 7.71
N THR A 46 -19.70 10.78 7.10
CA THR A 46 -19.40 11.22 5.73
C THR A 46 -17.99 11.79 5.63
N ALA A 47 -17.57 12.61 6.60
CA ALA A 47 -16.20 13.13 6.66
C ALA A 47 -15.16 12.01 6.79
N VAL A 48 -15.44 10.98 7.60
CA VAL A 48 -14.55 9.81 7.72
C VAL A 48 -14.51 9.00 6.42
N PHE A 49 -15.63 8.85 5.71
CA PHE A 49 -15.65 8.23 4.38
C PHE A 49 -14.83 9.02 3.36
N HIS A 50 -14.91 10.37 3.35
CA HIS A 50 -14.08 11.19 2.47
C HIS A 50 -12.58 11.06 2.79
N LEU A 51 -12.23 10.95 4.07
CA LEU A 51 -10.86 10.67 4.49
C LEU A 51 -10.41 9.29 4.01
N HIS A 52 -11.24 8.25 4.20
CA HIS A 52 -10.97 6.89 3.72
C HIS A 52 -10.72 6.88 2.20
N PHE A 53 -11.61 7.51 1.43
CA PHE A 53 -11.48 7.63 -0.01
C PHE A 53 -10.17 8.33 -0.42
N SER A 54 -9.83 9.45 0.23
CA SER A 54 -8.60 10.19 -0.02
C SER A 54 -7.35 9.35 0.27
N LEU A 55 -7.37 8.55 1.34
CA LEU A 55 -6.31 7.59 1.68
C LEU A 55 -6.21 6.48 0.62
N GLY A 56 -7.33 5.96 0.14
CA GLY A 56 -7.38 4.96 -0.93
C GLY A 56 -6.73 5.46 -2.22
N ILE A 57 -7.07 6.67 -2.68
CA ILE A 57 -6.44 7.27 -3.85
C ILE A 57 -4.95 7.54 -3.61
N SER A 58 -4.57 8.01 -2.42
CA SER A 58 -3.17 8.25 -2.07
C SER A 58 -2.34 6.96 -2.11
N LEU A 59 -2.88 5.85 -1.59
CA LEU A 59 -2.27 4.53 -1.64
C LEU A 59 -2.10 4.03 -3.08
N PHE A 60 -3.12 4.24 -3.93
CA PHE A 60 -3.04 3.91 -5.36
C PHE A 60 -1.87 4.64 -6.04
N LEU A 61 -1.72 5.95 -5.79
CA LEU A 61 -0.63 6.75 -6.35
C LEU A 61 0.75 6.32 -5.80
N LEU A 62 0.85 6.05 -4.49
CA LEU A 62 2.08 5.52 -3.87
C LEU A 62 2.46 4.15 -4.45
N MET A 63 1.47 3.32 -4.79
CA MET A 63 1.70 2.03 -5.42
C MET A 63 2.24 2.20 -6.85
N ILE A 64 1.68 3.12 -7.65
CA ILE A 64 2.22 3.48 -8.97
C ILE A 64 3.66 3.97 -8.84
N LEU A 65 3.92 4.89 -7.92
CA LEU A 65 5.27 5.41 -7.65
C LEU A 65 6.23 4.28 -7.30
N ARG A 66 5.79 3.30 -6.49
CA ARG A 66 6.58 2.12 -6.14
C ARG A 66 6.94 1.27 -7.36
N VAL A 67 5.98 1.00 -8.24
CA VAL A 67 6.21 0.22 -9.47
C VAL A 67 7.19 0.95 -10.39
N ILE A 68 7.02 2.26 -10.58
CA ILE A 68 7.95 3.06 -11.38
C ILE A 68 9.35 3.05 -10.76
N TRP A 69 9.45 3.22 -9.44
CA TRP A 69 10.73 3.22 -8.73
C TRP A 69 11.50 1.90 -8.87
N LEU A 70 10.79 0.76 -8.82
CA LEU A 70 11.40 -0.56 -9.04
C LEU A 70 11.94 -0.75 -10.46
N LYS A 71 11.48 0.02 -11.45
CA LYS A 71 12.09 0.03 -12.80
C LYS A 71 13.37 0.86 -12.88
N MET A 72 13.55 1.81 -11.97
CA MET A 72 14.69 2.76 -11.96
C MET A 72 15.78 2.42 -10.93
N SER A 73 15.50 1.46 -10.06
CA SER A 73 16.32 1.04 -8.93
C SER A 73 16.41 -0.49 -8.91
N PRO A 74 17.58 -1.09 -8.65
CA PRO A 74 17.71 -2.54 -8.63
C PRO A 74 16.78 -3.16 -7.59
N ASN A 75 16.20 -4.31 -7.89
CA ASN A 75 15.45 -5.08 -6.91
C ASN A 75 16.46 -5.90 -6.09
N PRO A 76 16.52 -5.74 -4.75
CA PRO A 76 17.38 -6.59 -3.92
C PRO A 76 17.04 -8.07 -4.10
N GLU A 77 18.04 -8.94 -3.94
CA GLU A 77 17.86 -10.39 -4.03
C GLU A 77 16.95 -10.91 -2.90
N ASP A 78 16.23 -11.99 -3.18
CA ASP A 78 15.42 -12.67 -2.16
C ASP A 78 16.33 -13.26 -1.09
N ILE A 79 15.95 -13.07 0.17
CA ILE A 79 16.69 -13.58 1.33
C ILE A 79 16.08 -14.92 1.74
N GLY A 80 16.84 -15.99 1.66
CA GLY A 80 16.45 -17.33 2.11
C GLY A 80 16.85 -18.42 1.13
N GLU A 81 17.01 -19.65 1.63
CA GLU A 81 17.32 -20.83 0.79
C GLU A 81 16.07 -21.68 0.50
N ASN A 82 15.03 -21.55 1.34
CA ASN A 82 13.79 -22.29 1.20
C ASN A 82 12.92 -21.71 0.07
N ARG A 83 12.82 -22.46 -1.02
CA ARG A 83 12.01 -22.08 -2.19
C ARG A 83 10.54 -21.83 -1.86
N MET A 84 9.96 -22.57 -0.89
CA MET A 84 8.56 -22.38 -0.51
C MET A 84 8.32 -21.03 0.16
N GLU A 85 9.23 -20.60 1.04
CA GLU A 85 9.13 -19.30 1.72
C GLU A 85 9.26 -18.14 0.74
N ILE A 86 10.19 -18.24 -0.22
CA ILE A 86 10.37 -17.24 -1.28
C ILE A 86 9.07 -17.09 -2.09
N VAL A 87 8.52 -18.21 -2.58
CA VAL A 87 7.29 -18.23 -3.37
C VAL A 87 6.12 -17.65 -2.58
N LEU A 88 5.92 -18.07 -1.33
CA LEU A 88 4.86 -17.52 -0.47
C LEU A 88 5.03 -16.01 -0.25
N SER A 89 6.26 -15.54 -0.08
CA SER A 89 6.53 -14.10 0.07
C SER A 89 6.12 -13.32 -1.18
N HIS A 90 6.36 -13.87 -2.37
CA HIS A 90 5.96 -13.24 -3.63
C HIS A 90 4.45 -13.26 -3.82
N ILE A 91 3.77 -14.37 -3.46
CA ILE A 91 2.31 -14.46 -3.51
C ILE A 91 1.67 -13.40 -2.61
N VAL A 92 2.10 -13.31 -1.35
CA VAL A 92 1.55 -12.33 -0.39
C VAL A 92 1.82 -10.90 -0.87
N LYS A 93 3.05 -10.59 -1.30
CA LYS A 93 3.37 -9.27 -1.84
C LYS A 93 2.53 -8.95 -3.08
N GLY A 94 2.36 -9.90 -3.98
CA GLY A 94 1.53 -9.76 -5.19
C GLY A 94 0.07 -9.49 -4.87
N PHE A 95 -0.49 -10.23 -3.91
CA PHE A 95 -1.86 -10.02 -3.45
C PHE A 95 -2.06 -8.64 -2.83
N LEU A 96 -1.11 -8.18 -2.00
CA LEU A 96 -1.15 -6.82 -1.43
C LEU A 96 -1.07 -5.74 -2.52
N TYR A 97 -0.21 -5.91 -3.52
CA TYR A 97 -0.10 -4.97 -4.64
C TYR A 97 -1.39 -4.91 -5.44
N LEU A 98 -1.98 -6.07 -5.75
CA LEU A 98 -3.24 -6.15 -6.45
C LEU A 98 -4.37 -5.48 -5.66
N SER A 99 -4.43 -5.74 -4.35
CA SER A 99 -5.44 -5.17 -3.45
C SER A 99 -5.35 -3.63 -3.39
N LEU A 100 -4.13 -3.09 -3.30
CA LEU A 100 -3.88 -1.64 -3.30
C LEU A 100 -4.22 -0.96 -4.64
N ILE A 101 -4.43 -1.73 -5.70
CA ILE A 101 -4.86 -1.23 -7.01
C ILE A 101 -6.37 -1.40 -7.19
N VAL A 102 -6.88 -2.60 -6.95
CA VAL A 102 -8.27 -2.96 -7.22
C VAL A 102 -9.23 -2.27 -6.24
N MET A 103 -8.89 -2.21 -4.95
CA MET A 103 -9.80 -1.67 -3.93
C MET A 103 -10.08 -0.16 -4.11
N PRO A 104 -9.09 0.70 -4.38
CA PRO A 104 -9.38 2.11 -4.66
C PRO A 104 -10.20 2.31 -5.94
N ILE A 105 -9.98 1.49 -6.97
CA ILE A 105 -10.76 1.54 -8.21
C ILE A 105 -12.21 1.12 -7.94
N SER A 106 -12.43 0.02 -7.22
CA SER A 106 -13.79 -0.42 -6.89
C SER A 106 -14.52 0.60 -6.02
N GLY A 107 -13.84 1.20 -5.04
CA GLY A 107 -14.38 2.28 -4.23
C GLY A 107 -14.76 3.51 -5.06
N TYR A 108 -13.91 3.91 -6.01
CA TYR A 108 -14.22 5.01 -6.93
C TYR A 108 -15.45 4.73 -7.80
N MET A 109 -15.67 3.49 -8.22
CA MET A 109 -16.85 3.12 -9.01
C MET A 109 -18.16 3.10 -8.21
N MET A 110 -18.09 3.08 -6.88
CA MET A 110 -19.26 3.10 -6.00
C MET A 110 -19.70 4.52 -5.60
N VAL A 111 -18.83 5.51 -5.79
CA VAL A 111 -19.10 6.93 -5.55
C VAL A 111 -19.85 7.51 -6.75
#